data_AF-A0A7C4MMN5-F1
#
_entry.id   AF-A0A7C4MMN5-F1
#
_cell.length_a   1.000
_cell.length_b   1.000
_cell.length_c   1.000
_cell.angle_alpha   90.00
_cell.angle_beta   90.00
_cell.angle_gamma   90.00
#
_symmetry.space_group_name_H-M   'P 1'
#
loop_
_entity.id
_entity.type
_entity.pdbx_description
1 polymer ?
#
loop_
_entity_poly.entity_id
_entity_poly.type
_entity_poly.pdbx_seq_one_letter_code
_entity_poly.pdbx_strand_id
1 'polypeptide(L)'
;MKPICFLPCLRKENGSTMLIALIFMVLMTLIGLVAANTSTLETMIASADANKRGAFFAAEAGVDHVIAVLRPLFITNNQSQLATRVASGGSAENLSWSFALNGTAGVSSATTPTTGSGWRGKFDAGAPWITNFNLGNGYTYNVRVWNNNDGGGTATDNDATLIIGALATGPSNTRAAIEVSLFGDLTNISPAITYTAQAGGGSGKNYNASDVGAISQSNIGNIASVGSP
;
A
#
# COMPACT_ATOMS: atom_id res chain seq x y z
N MET A 1 48.25 98.10 18.34
CA MET A 1 48.95 96.85 18.72
C MET A 1 48.01 95.68 18.49
N LYS A 2 48.44 94.70 17.67
CA LYS A 2 47.83 93.37 17.46
C LYS A 2 48.56 92.37 18.37
N PRO A 3 47.88 91.33 18.86
CA PRO A 3 47.99 89.99 18.23
C PRO A 3 46.59 89.40 17.99
N ILE A 4 46.18 89.01 16.78
CA ILE A 4 46.57 87.80 16.03
C ILE A 4 46.68 86.56 16.94
N CYS A 5 45.57 85.83 17.10
CA CYS A 5 45.56 84.43 17.52
C CYS A 5 45.27 83.56 16.28
N PHE A 6 46.30 82.86 15.81
CA PHE A 6 46.36 81.99 14.63
C PHE A 6 46.32 80.50 15.06
N LEU A 7 45.37 80.12 15.92
CA LEU A 7 45.18 78.71 16.26
C LEU A 7 43.95 78.18 15.53
N PRO A 8 44.12 77.32 14.50
CA PRO A 8 43.00 76.67 13.87
C PRO A 8 42.38 75.70 14.89
N CYS A 9 41.14 75.97 15.30
CA CYS A 9 40.29 75.01 16.01
C CYS A 9 39.90 73.86 15.06
N LEU A 10 40.87 73.05 14.65
CA LEU A 10 40.60 71.77 14.00
C LEU A 10 40.63 70.69 15.09
N ARG A 11 39.46 70.53 15.71
CA ARG A 11 39.10 69.39 16.54
C ARG A 11 39.32 68.12 15.71
N LYS A 12 40.30 67.31 16.11
CA LYS A 12 40.72 66.06 15.45
C LYS A 12 39.63 64.97 15.56
N GLU A 13 38.57 65.05 14.77
CA GLU A 13 37.52 64.00 14.71
C GLU A 13 37.73 62.97 13.59
N ASN A 14 38.67 63.20 12.67
CA ASN A 14 38.96 62.31 11.54
C ASN A 14 39.35 60.87 11.95
N GLY A 15 39.94 60.69 13.14
CA GLY A 15 40.27 59.35 13.65
C GLY A 15 39.05 58.55 14.13
N SER A 16 38.03 59.24 14.65
CA SER A 16 36.81 58.60 15.16
C SER A 16 35.94 58.06 14.03
N THR A 17 35.82 58.82 12.92
CA THR A 17 35.05 58.38 11.74
C THR A 17 35.62 57.11 11.11
N MET A 18 36.95 56.99 11.04
CA MET A 18 37.62 55.80 10.52
C MET A 18 37.35 54.56 11.39
N LEU A 19 37.38 54.73 12.72
CA LEU A 19 37.11 53.64 13.67
C LEU A 19 35.65 53.19 13.61
N ILE A 20 34.71 54.14 13.54
CA ILE A 20 33.28 53.85 13.37
C ILE A 20 33.03 53.09 12.06
N ALA A 21 33.61 53.54 10.95
CA ALA A 21 33.49 52.87 9.66
C ALA A 21 34.02 51.42 9.69
N LEU A 22 35.15 51.18 10.36
CA LEU A 22 35.73 49.85 10.51
C LEU A 22 34.83 48.93 11.35
N ILE A 23 34.27 49.44 12.46
CA ILE A 23 33.32 48.69 13.29
C ILE A 23 32.07 48.32 12.47
N PHE A 24 31.50 49.26 11.71
CA PHE A 24 30.35 48.98 10.85
C PHE A 24 30.66 47.96 9.75
N MET A 25 31.84 48.02 9.14
CA MET A 25 32.28 47.04 8.14
C MET A 25 32.39 45.63 8.76
N VAL A 26 32.99 45.52 9.93
CA VAL A 26 33.11 44.23 10.65
C VAL A 26 31.73 43.70 11.03
N LEU A 27 30.82 44.54 11.52
CA LEU A 27 29.46 44.16 11.87
C LEU A 27 28.66 43.68 10.65
N MET A 28 28.71 44.41 9.52
CA MET A 28 28.06 43.98 8.28
C MET A 28 28.62 42.65 7.78
N THR A 29 29.93 42.44 7.90
CA THR A 29 30.58 41.18 7.49
C THR A 29 30.10 40.01 8.35
N LEU A 30 30.01 40.20 9.67
CA LEU A 30 29.50 39.17 10.59
C LEU A 30 28.04 38.84 10.29
N ILE A 31 27.20 39.85 10.05
CA ILE A 31 25.79 39.64 9.68
C ILE A 31 25.69 38.90 8.35
N GLY A 32 26.49 39.30 7.35
CA GLY A 32 26.53 38.64 6.03
C GLY A 32 26.94 37.17 6.12
N LEU A 33 27.95 36.85 6.95
CA LEU A 33 28.38 35.48 7.17
C LEU A 33 27.31 34.62 7.85
N VAL A 34 26.68 35.15 8.90
CA VAL A 34 25.59 34.45 9.60
C VAL A 34 24.40 34.24 8.66
N ALA A 35 24.02 35.26 7.88
CA ALA A 35 22.93 35.16 6.92
C ALA A 35 23.21 34.09 5.82
N ALA A 36 24.43 34.04 5.28
CA ALA A 36 24.82 33.04 4.29
C ALA A 36 24.79 31.62 4.86
N ASN A 37 25.27 31.44 6.10
CA ASN A 37 25.23 30.15 6.79
C ASN A 37 23.79 29.70 7.07
N THR A 38 22.93 30.59 7.55
CA THR A 38 21.50 30.31 7.78
C THR A 38 20.81 29.91 6.48
N SER A 39 21.03 30.63 5.38
CA SER A 39 20.44 30.31 4.07
C SER A 39 20.85 28.92 3.56
N THR A 40 22.12 28.53 3.79
CA THR A 40 22.60 27.20 3.43
C THR A 40 21.91 26.11 4.25
N LEU A 41 21.75 26.33 5.57
CA LEU A 41 21.04 25.40 6.46
C LEU A 41 19.57 25.25 6.07
N GLU A 42 18.88 26.35 5.80
CA GLU A 42 17.48 26.33 5.36
C GLU A 42 17.30 25.56 4.05
N THR A 43 18.21 25.74 3.10
CA THR A 43 18.19 25.00 1.82
C THR A 43 18.38 23.50 2.05
N MET A 44 19.29 23.11 2.94
CA MET A 44 19.49 21.70 3.29
C MET A 44 18.27 21.09 4.00
N ILE A 45 17.64 21.83 4.91
CA ILE A 45 16.42 21.39 5.59
C ILE A 45 15.27 21.23 4.58
N ALA A 46 15.09 22.21 3.69
CA ALA A 46 14.07 22.15 2.64
C ALA A 46 14.26 20.95 1.70
N SER A 47 15.51 20.66 1.31
CA SER A 47 15.83 19.49 0.50
C SER A 47 15.56 18.18 1.23
N ALA A 48 15.97 18.07 2.51
CA ALA A 48 15.70 16.89 3.31
C ALA A 48 14.20 16.65 3.53
N ASP A 49 13.42 17.72 3.73
CA ASP A 49 11.97 17.64 3.89
C ASP A 49 11.28 17.22 2.58
N ALA A 50 11.69 17.79 1.44
CA ALA A 50 11.20 17.37 0.12
C ALA A 50 11.47 15.88 -0.14
N ASN A 51 12.67 15.39 0.17
CA ASN A 51 13.03 13.98 0.00
C ASN A 51 12.26 13.04 0.94
N LYS A 52 11.91 13.48 2.15
CA LYS A 52 11.05 12.71 3.07
C LYS A 52 9.62 12.60 2.56
N ARG A 53 9.04 13.70 2.08
CA ARG A 53 7.70 13.70 1.47
C ARG A 53 7.66 12.83 0.22
N GLY A 54 8.67 12.92 -0.64
CA GLY A 54 8.79 12.05 -1.81
C GLY A 54 8.87 10.57 -1.44
N ALA A 55 9.64 10.22 -0.41
CA ALA A 55 9.69 8.84 0.08
C ALA A 55 8.33 8.39 0.65
N PHE A 56 7.60 9.26 1.35
CA PHE A 56 6.26 8.95 1.84
C PHE A 56 5.27 8.66 0.70
N PHE A 57 5.23 9.51 -0.33
CA PHE A 57 4.39 9.27 -1.52
C PHE A 57 4.79 7.99 -2.27
N ALA A 58 6.09 7.66 -2.31
CA ALA A 58 6.54 6.39 -2.88
C ALA A 58 6.06 5.18 -2.06
N ALA A 59 5.99 5.29 -0.73
CA ALA A 59 5.44 4.23 0.12
C ALA A 59 3.92 4.08 -0.08
N GLU A 60 3.19 5.19 -0.18
CA GLU A 60 1.75 5.21 -0.45
C GLU A 60 1.43 4.56 -1.81
N ALA A 61 2.18 4.91 -2.85
CA ALA A 61 2.07 4.27 -4.16
C ALA A 61 2.31 2.75 -4.09
N GLY A 62 3.18 2.28 -3.19
CA GLY A 62 3.38 0.86 -2.95
C GLY A 62 2.13 0.19 -2.35
N VAL A 63 1.48 0.83 -1.38
CA VAL A 63 0.22 0.34 -0.79
C VAL A 63 -0.87 0.24 -1.86
N ASP A 64 -1.06 1.28 -2.67
CA ASP A 64 -2.07 1.28 -3.74
C ASP A 64 -1.79 0.20 -4.79
N HIS A 65 -0.52 0.03 -5.18
CA HIS A 65 -0.11 -0.98 -6.14
C HIS A 65 -0.40 -2.39 -5.64
N VAL A 66 -0.07 -2.71 -4.37
CA VAL A 66 -0.36 -4.06 -3.85
C VAL A 66 -1.85 -4.30 -3.68
N ILE A 67 -2.64 -3.28 -3.31
CA ILE A 67 -4.10 -3.40 -3.19
C ILE A 67 -4.71 -3.72 -4.57
N ALA A 68 -4.24 -3.08 -5.63
CA ALA A 68 -4.69 -3.34 -6.99
C ALA A 68 -4.40 -4.80 -7.42
N VAL A 69 -3.26 -5.35 -7.01
CA VAL A 69 -2.87 -6.75 -7.28
C VAL A 69 -3.68 -7.74 -6.42
N LEU A 70 -3.85 -7.44 -5.14
CA LEU A 70 -4.50 -8.32 -4.17
C LEU A 70 -6.00 -8.44 -4.37
N ARG A 71 -6.68 -7.37 -4.79
CA ARG A 71 -8.15 -7.34 -4.96
C ARG A 71 -8.70 -8.47 -5.86
N PRO A 72 -8.24 -8.66 -7.11
CA PRO A 72 -8.75 -9.74 -7.96
C PRO A 72 -8.40 -11.14 -7.41
N LEU A 73 -7.25 -11.28 -6.75
CA LEU A 73 -6.83 -12.54 -6.13
C LEU A 73 -7.69 -12.89 -4.92
N PHE A 74 -8.07 -11.89 -4.12
CA PHE A 74 -8.98 -12.07 -2.99
C PHE A 74 -10.32 -12.63 -3.46
N ILE A 75 -10.92 -12.04 -4.50
CA ILE A 75 -12.18 -12.53 -5.08
C ILE A 75 -12.03 -13.98 -5.57
N THR A 76 -10.95 -14.27 -6.31
CA THR A 76 -10.72 -15.59 -6.92
C THR A 76 -10.51 -16.70 -5.87
N ASN A 77 -9.73 -16.42 -4.84
CA ASN A 77 -9.41 -17.43 -3.81
C ASN A 77 -10.55 -17.65 -2.82
N ASN A 78 -11.50 -16.72 -2.72
CA ASN A 78 -12.63 -16.81 -1.79
C ASN A 78 -13.95 -17.20 -2.48
N GLN A 79 -13.96 -17.63 -3.74
CA GLN A 79 -15.19 -17.91 -4.49
C GLN A 79 -16.10 -18.96 -3.83
N SER A 80 -15.53 -20.02 -3.25
CA SER A 80 -16.30 -21.07 -2.56
C SER A 80 -16.94 -20.55 -1.27
N GLN A 81 -16.16 -19.86 -0.44
CA GLN A 81 -16.62 -19.25 0.81
C GLN A 81 -17.68 -18.18 0.55
N LEU A 82 -17.52 -17.43 -0.55
CA LEU A 82 -18.51 -16.48 -1.02
C LEU A 82 -19.84 -17.16 -1.37
N ALA A 83 -19.82 -18.25 -2.12
CA ALA A 83 -21.02 -19.02 -2.45
C ALA A 83 -21.73 -19.55 -1.18
N THR A 84 -20.96 -20.06 -0.22
CA THR A 84 -21.50 -20.51 1.07
C THR A 84 -22.08 -19.33 1.88
N ARG A 85 -21.42 -18.17 1.94
CA ARG A 85 -21.92 -16.96 2.64
C ARG A 85 -23.26 -16.49 2.07
N VAL A 86 -23.41 -16.51 0.75
CA VAL A 86 -24.69 -16.17 0.09
C VAL A 86 -25.77 -17.19 0.44
N ALA A 87 -25.45 -18.50 0.38
CA ALA A 87 -26.38 -19.57 0.72
C ALA A 87 -26.81 -19.56 2.20
N SER A 88 -25.94 -19.13 3.10
CA SER A 88 -26.17 -19.08 4.54
C SER A 88 -26.77 -17.76 5.04
N GLY A 89 -27.17 -16.84 4.15
CA GLY A 89 -27.70 -15.54 4.56
C GLY A 89 -26.70 -14.66 5.32
N GLY A 90 -25.40 -14.80 5.05
CA GLY A 90 -24.33 -14.00 5.65
C GLY A 90 -23.59 -14.65 6.82
N SER A 91 -24.01 -15.83 7.29
CA SER A 91 -23.42 -16.52 8.45
C SER A 91 -22.20 -17.45 8.16
N ALA A 92 -21.74 -17.59 6.92
CA ALA A 92 -20.68 -18.56 6.61
C ALA A 92 -19.26 -18.06 6.94
N GLU A 93 -18.31 -19.00 6.85
CA GLU A 93 -16.88 -18.87 7.16
C GLU A 93 -16.26 -17.54 6.72
N ASN A 94 -15.38 -17.01 7.57
CA ASN A 94 -14.64 -15.78 7.30
C ASN A 94 -13.87 -15.91 5.98
N LEU A 95 -13.92 -14.84 5.18
CA LEU A 95 -13.06 -14.71 4.03
C LEU A 95 -11.60 -14.77 4.50
N SER A 96 -10.71 -15.28 3.67
CA SER A 96 -9.32 -15.53 4.04
C SER A 96 -8.32 -14.88 3.08
N TRP A 97 -7.31 -14.27 3.67
CA TRP A 97 -6.08 -13.82 3.04
C TRP A 97 -4.97 -14.87 3.03
N SER A 98 -5.27 -16.12 3.41
CA SER A 98 -4.25 -17.20 3.46
C SER A 98 -3.47 -17.33 2.16
N PHE A 99 -4.11 -17.13 1.00
CA PHE A 99 -3.46 -17.15 -0.31
C PHE A 99 -2.31 -16.13 -0.45
N ALA A 100 -2.41 -15.01 0.27
CA ALA A 100 -1.43 -13.94 0.25
C ALA A 100 -0.28 -14.12 1.24
N LEU A 101 -0.40 -15.12 2.12
CA LEU A 101 0.52 -15.37 3.21
C LEU A 101 1.25 -16.71 3.06
N ASN A 102 0.63 -17.73 2.48
CA ASN A 102 1.18 -19.08 2.40
C ASN A 102 2.04 -19.36 1.17
N GLY A 103 2.10 -18.41 0.23
CA GLY A 103 2.87 -18.52 -1.02
C GLY A 103 2.17 -19.23 -2.17
N THR A 104 0.88 -19.58 -2.04
CA THR A 104 0.11 -20.16 -3.16
C THR A 104 -0.10 -19.16 -4.30
N ALA A 105 -0.01 -17.85 -4.03
CA ALA A 105 -0.05 -16.80 -5.04
C ALA A 105 1.27 -16.61 -5.82
N GLY A 106 2.26 -17.50 -5.65
CA GLY A 106 3.55 -17.41 -6.35
C GLY A 106 4.56 -16.45 -5.71
N VAL A 107 4.27 -15.96 -4.50
CA VAL A 107 5.19 -15.20 -3.65
C VAL A 107 5.77 -16.11 -2.56
N SER A 108 6.87 -15.71 -1.93
CA SER A 108 7.37 -16.45 -0.77
C SER A 108 6.40 -16.34 0.41
N SER A 109 6.25 -17.42 1.17
CA SER A 109 5.37 -17.43 2.34
C SER A 109 5.85 -16.47 3.42
N ALA A 110 4.90 -15.90 4.16
CA ALA A 110 5.17 -15.18 5.40
C ALA A 110 5.74 -16.16 6.45
N THR A 111 6.62 -15.62 7.29
CA THR A 111 7.33 -16.37 8.34
C THR A 111 7.02 -15.78 9.70
N THR A 112 7.40 -16.49 10.75
CA THR A 112 7.22 -16.00 12.12
C THR A 112 8.24 -14.91 12.42
N PRO A 113 7.80 -13.67 12.73
CA PRO A 113 8.71 -12.64 13.17
C PRO A 113 9.34 -13.03 14.50
N THR A 114 10.60 -12.66 14.72
CA THR A 114 11.25 -12.86 16.01
C THR A 114 10.51 -12.09 17.11
N THR A 115 10.43 -12.67 18.31
CA THR A 115 9.72 -12.06 19.44
C THR A 115 10.30 -10.67 19.73
N GLY A 116 9.43 -9.65 19.81
CA GLY A 116 9.83 -8.27 20.10
C GLY A 116 10.47 -7.51 18.92
N SER A 117 10.42 -8.04 17.69
CA SER A 117 11.14 -7.48 16.52
C SER A 117 10.60 -6.18 15.94
N GLY A 118 9.66 -5.52 16.63
CA GLY A 118 9.06 -4.25 16.23
C GLY A 118 8.44 -4.29 14.83
N TRP A 119 8.24 -3.11 14.24
CA TRP A 119 7.71 -3.00 12.88
C TRP A 119 8.62 -3.67 11.83
N ARG A 120 9.93 -3.45 11.95
CA ARG A 120 10.89 -3.92 10.95
C ARG A 120 10.96 -5.43 10.85
N GLY A 121 10.95 -6.15 11.97
CA GLY A 121 10.96 -7.60 11.96
C GLY A 121 9.67 -8.21 11.42
N LYS A 122 8.52 -7.60 11.72
CA LYS A 122 7.23 -7.98 11.10
C LYS A 122 7.27 -7.78 9.58
N PHE A 123 7.78 -6.63 9.12
CA PHE A 123 7.97 -6.36 7.70
C PHE A 123 8.86 -7.42 7.05
N ASP A 124 10.07 -7.66 7.59
CA ASP A 124 11.02 -8.60 7.00
C ASP A 124 10.51 -10.06 7.03
N ALA A 125 9.67 -10.42 8.00
CA ALA A 125 9.03 -11.72 8.09
C ALA A 125 7.79 -11.87 7.18
N GLY A 126 7.19 -10.77 6.72
CA GLY A 126 6.02 -10.78 5.84
C GLY A 126 6.32 -11.30 4.43
N ALA A 127 5.28 -11.80 3.77
CA ALA A 127 5.31 -12.30 2.40
C ALA A 127 5.66 -11.15 1.43
N PRO A 128 6.70 -11.28 0.58
CA PRO A 128 7.14 -10.22 -0.32
C PRO A 128 6.30 -10.18 -1.60
N TRP A 129 5.48 -9.15 -1.73
CA TRP A 129 4.60 -8.96 -2.88
C TRP A 129 5.20 -8.07 -3.96
N ILE A 130 5.89 -7.01 -3.54
CA ILE A 130 6.58 -6.10 -4.45
C ILE A 130 7.99 -5.88 -3.92
N THR A 131 8.99 -6.10 -4.76
CA THR A 131 10.40 -5.96 -4.37
C THR A 131 11.12 -5.01 -5.29
N ASN A 132 11.79 -4.01 -4.72
CA ASN A 132 12.64 -3.04 -5.40
C ASN A 132 11.97 -2.37 -6.61
N PHE A 133 10.69 -2.04 -6.48
CA PHE A 133 10.00 -1.33 -7.55
C PHE A 133 10.57 0.08 -7.66
N ASN A 134 10.94 0.50 -8.86
CA ASN A 134 11.57 1.79 -9.13
C ASN A 134 10.54 2.75 -9.73
N LEU A 135 10.25 3.87 -9.04
CA LEU A 135 9.39 4.95 -9.58
C LEU A 135 10.17 5.96 -10.45
N GLY A 136 11.49 5.85 -10.49
CA GLY A 136 12.37 6.87 -11.04
C GLY A 136 12.80 7.91 -10.00
N ASN A 137 13.66 8.84 -10.41
CA ASN A 137 14.18 9.93 -9.58
C ASN A 137 14.80 9.50 -8.24
N GLY A 138 15.36 8.28 -8.19
CA GLY A 138 15.98 7.72 -6.98
C GLY A 138 14.99 7.20 -5.94
N TYR A 139 13.69 7.09 -6.26
CA TYR A 139 12.68 6.51 -5.39
C TYR A 139 12.41 5.05 -5.75
N THR A 140 12.44 4.21 -4.71
CA THR A 140 12.09 2.79 -4.79
C THR A 140 11.20 2.41 -3.63
N TYR A 141 10.42 1.33 -3.76
CA TYR A 141 9.72 0.75 -2.63
C TYR A 141 9.67 -0.78 -2.66
N ASN A 142 9.43 -1.33 -1.48
CA ASN A 142 9.15 -2.73 -1.24
C ASN A 142 7.81 -2.83 -0.50
N VAL A 143 7.01 -3.82 -0.83
CA VAL A 143 5.73 -4.10 -0.15
C VAL A 143 5.70 -5.54 0.31
N ARG A 144 5.33 -5.71 1.57
CA ARG A 144 5.20 -7.00 2.22
C ARG A 144 3.88 -7.06 2.97
N VAL A 145 3.33 -8.26 3.11
CA VAL A 145 2.08 -8.47 3.83
C VAL A 145 2.24 -9.53 4.91
N TRP A 146 1.53 -9.38 6.01
CA TRP A 146 1.56 -10.34 7.12
C TRP A 146 0.23 -10.36 7.87
N ASN A 147 -0.01 -11.47 8.59
CA ASN A 147 -1.19 -11.62 9.42
C ASN A 147 -1.17 -10.68 10.64
N ASN A 148 -2.33 -10.21 11.09
CA ASN A 148 -2.51 -9.39 12.29
C ASN A 148 -2.31 -10.17 13.61
N ASN A 149 -2.09 -11.50 13.53
CA ASN A 149 -1.82 -12.41 14.65
C ASN A 149 -2.98 -12.47 15.67
N ASP A 150 -4.17 -12.75 15.15
CA ASP A 150 -5.45 -12.96 15.83
C ASP A 150 -5.67 -14.38 16.39
N GLY A 151 -4.67 -15.26 16.29
CA GLY A 151 -4.77 -16.67 16.71
C GLY A 151 -4.56 -17.69 15.59
N GLY A 152 -4.37 -17.24 14.34
CA GLY A 152 -3.85 -18.06 13.24
C GLY A 152 -2.31 -18.16 13.21
N GLY A 153 -1.78 -19.12 12.43
CA GLY A 153 -0.35 -19.14 12.08
C GLY A 153 0.03 -17.98 11.16
N THR A 154 1.33 -17.73 10.97
CA THR A 154 1.82 -16.59 10.17
C THR A 154 1.48 -16.66 8.67
N ALA A 155 1.19 -17.86 8.18
CA ALA A 155 0.81 -18.15 6.80
C ALA A 155 -0.71 -18.36 6.61
N THR A 156 -1.51 -18.20 7.66
CA THR A 156 -2.96 -18.49 7.65
C THR A 156 -3.73 -17.32 8.22
N ASP A 157 -4.80 -16.93 7.54
CA ASP A 157 -5.72 -15.87 7.96
C ASP A 157 -7.11 -16.44 8.25
N ASN A 158 -7.70 -16.04 9.37
CA ASN A 158 -8.98 -16.54 9.89
C ASN A 158 -10.00 -15.43 10.17
N ASP A 159 -9.64 -14.14 10.12
CA ASP A 159 -10.53 -13.02 10.45
C ASP A 159 -10.70 -12.01 9.30
N ALA A 160 -10.22 -12.37 8.11
CA ALA A 160 -10.24 -11.55 6.91
C ALA A 160 -9.41 -10.25 7.03
N THR A 161 -8.47 -10.18 7.98
CA THR A 161 -7.62 -9.00 8.18
C THR A 161 -6.18 -9.27 7.76
N LEU A 162 -5.67 -8.41 6.88
CA LEU A 162 -4.29 -8.46 6.40
C LEU A 162 -3.57 -7.15 6.73
N ILE A 163 -2.33 -7.23 7.20
CA ILE A 163 -1.47 -6.06 7.34
C ILE A 163 -0.61 -5.91 6.09
N ILE A 164 -0.60 -4.71 5.53
CA ILE A 164 0.25 -4.30 4.42
C ILE A 164 1.30 -3.34 4.95
N GLY A 165 2.58 -3.67 4.75
CA GLY A 165 3.69 -2.77 4.99
C GLY A 165 4.33 -2.34 3.70
N ALA A 166 4.48 -1.04 3.50
CA ALA A 166 5.27 -0.46 2.42
C ALA A 166 6.49 0.24 2.99
N LEU A 167 7.67 -0.03 2.43
CA LEU A 167 8.92 0.63 2.76
C LEU A 167 9.49 1.28 1.50
N ALA A 168 9.53 2.60 1.48
CA ALA A 168 10.16 3.36 0.42
C ALA A 168 11.55 3.86 0.82
N THR A 169 12.41 3.96 -0.19
CA THR A 169 13.74 4.57 -0.10
C THR A 169 13.87 5.61 -1.21
N GLY A 170 14.24 6.83 -0.86
CA GLY A 170 14.47 7.94 -1.76
C GLY A 170 15.94 8.36 -1.84
N PRO A 171 16.22 9.50 -2.51
CA PRO A 171 17.56 10.09 -2.58
C PRO A 171 18.19 10.30 -1.21
N SER A 172 19.52 10.22 -1.14
CA SER A 172 20.27 10.40 0.12
C SER A 172 19.83 9.45 1.25
N ASN A 173 19.33 8.26 0.90
CA ASN A 173 18.86 7.24 1.83
C ASN A 173 17.71 7.73 2.74
N THR A 174 16.87 8.66 2.25
CA THR A 174 15.62 8.97 2.94
C THR A 174 14.70 7.77 2.90
N ARG A 175 13.97 7.53 3.98
CA ARG A 175 13.10 6.35 4.12
C ARG A 175 11.77 6.77 4.70
N ALA A 176 10.73 6.15 4.18
CA ALA A 176 9.39 6.24 4.74
C ALA A 176 8.79 4.84 4.79
N ALA A 177 8.02 4.59 5.85
CA ALA A 177 7.33 3.33 6.06
C ALA A 177 5.86 3.63 6.35
N ILE A 178 4.98 2.85 5.72
CA ILE A 178 3.54 2.91 5.94
C ILE A 178 3.07 1.51 6.29
N GLU A 179 2.18 1.42 7.26
CA GLU A 179 1.46 0.20 7.63
C GLU A 179 -0.03 0.46 7.52
N VAL A 180 -0.75 -0.44 6.85
CA VAL A 180 -2.21 -0.36 6.69
C VAL A 180 -2.81 -1.72 7.02
N SER A 181 -3.88 -1.70 7.81
CA SER A 181 -4.72 -2.87 8.01
C SER A 181 -5.80 -2.89 6.94
N LEU A 182 -5.88 -3.99 6.20
CA LEU A 182 -6.88 -4.23 5.17
C LEU A 182 -7.87 -5.27 5.67
N PHE A 183 -9.14 -4.90 5.73
CA PHE A 183 -10.23 -5.82 6.03
C PHE A 183 -10.88 -6.28 4.72
N GLY A 184 -10.94 -7.59 4.53
CA GLY A 184 -11.55 -8.23 3.38
C GLY A 184 -13.02 -8.49 3.65
N ASP A 185 -13.90 -7.64 3.13
CA ASP A 185 -15.33 -7.93 3.10
C ASP A 185 -15.91 -7.64 1.73
N LEU A 186 -16.96 -8.37 1.41
CA LEU A 186 -17.74 -8.22 0.21
C LEU A 186 -19.16 -7.87 0.66
N THR A 187 -19.39 -6.61 1.01
CA THR A 187 -20.75 -6.09 1.24
C THR A 187 -21.39 -5.77 -0.10
N ASN A 188 -22.68 -6.04 -0.27
CA ASN A 188 -23.41 -5.90 -1.55
C ASN A 188 -22.87 -6.77 -2.68
N ILE A 189 -22.62 -8.05 -2.41
CA ILE A 189 -22.46 -9.05 -3.47
C ILE A 189 -23.81 -9.19 -4.16
N SER A 190 -24.07 -8.32 -5.14
CA SER A 190 -25.08 -8.62 -6.13
C SER A 190 -24.72 -9.98 -6.73
N PRO A 191 -25.66 -10.88 -7.01
CA PRO A 191 -25.38 -12.23 -7.52
C PRO A 191 -24.65 -12.25 -8.88
N ALA A 192 -24.21 -11.11 -9.42
CA ALA A 192 -23.43 -10.98 -10.64
C ALA A 192 -22.05 -11.69 -10.63
N ILE A 193 -21.52 -12.12 -9.48
CA ILE A 193 -20.32 -12.99 -9.42
C ILE A 193 -20.70 -14.48 -9.47
N THR A 194 -21.99 -14.79 -9.34
CA THR A 194 -22.53 -16.15 -9.41
C THR A 194 -23.62 -16.17 -10.47
N TYR A 195 -23.26 -16.40 -11.75
CA TYR A 195 -24.09 -17.15 -12.70
C TYR A 195 -23.40 -17.29 -14.08
N THR A 196 -22.73 -18.41 -14.28
CA THR A 196 -22.66 -19.06 -15.62
C THR A 196 -23.18 -20.49 -15.60
N ALA A 197 -23.40 -21.11 -14.43
CA ALA A 197 -24.06 -22.41 -14.33
C ALA A 197 -25.59 -22.37 -14.56
N GLN A 198 -26.20 -21.18 -14.50
CA GLN A 198 -27.64 -21.00 -14.73
C GLN A 198 -27.94 -19.77 -15.61
N ALA A 199 -27.11 -19.51 -16.61
CA ALA A 199 -27.54 -18.86 -17.87
C ALA A 199 -28.44 -19.82 -18.69
N GLY A 200 -29.44 -20.39 -18.01
CA GLY A 200 -30.31 -21.46 -18.49
C GLY A 200 -31.36 -21.87 -17.46
N GLY A 201 -31.64 -21.02 -16.46
CA GLY A 201 -32.71 -21.19 -15.48
C GLY A 201 -34.08 -20.73 -16.00
N GLY A 202 -34.40 -21.05 -17.25
CA GLY A 202 -35.78 -21.04 -17.72
C GLY A 202 -36.46 -22.33 -17.26
N SER A 203 -37.75 -22.24 -16.92
CA SER A 203 -38.61 -23.40 -16.66
C SER A 203 -38.49 -24.41 -17.83
N GLY A 204 -37.79 -25.53 -17.61
CA GLY A 204 -37.54 -26.51 -18.67
C GLY A 204 -36.26 -27.36 -18.58
N LYS A 205 -35.45 -27.28 -17.52
CA LYS A 205 -34.21 -28.07 -17.35
C LYS A 205 -34.24 -29.16 -16.28
N ASN A 206 -35.43 -29.61 -15.87
CA ASN A 206 -35.60 -31.00 -15.46
C ASN A 206 -35.72 -31.82 -16.76
N TYR A 207 -35.04 -32.96 -16.87
CA TYR A 207 -35.23 -33.93 -17.97
C TYR A 207 -36.63 -34.58 -17.96
N ASN A 208 -37.63 -33.86 -17.48
CA ASN A 208 -39.01 -34.28 -17.29
C ASN A 208 -40.00 -33.37 -18.05
N ALA A 209 -39.50 -32.48 -18.91
CA ALA A 209 -40.32 -31.49 -19.64
C ALA A 209 -40.29 -31.66 -21.17
N SER A 210 -39.74 -32.77 -21.70
CA SER A 210 -39.92 -33.12 -23.13
C SER A 210 -39.88 -34.62 -23.39
N ASP A 211 -40.39 -35.43 -22.46
CA ASP A 211 -40.74 -36.81 -22.80
C ASP A 211 -42.22 -37.03 -22.46
N VAL A 212 -43.04 -37.12 -23.50
CA VAL A 212 -44.47 -37.41 -23.38
C VAL A 212 -44.60 -38.91 -23.14
N GLY A 213 -44.46 -39.28 -21.86
CA GLY A 213 -44.82 -40.60 -21.34
C GLY A 213 -43.64 -41.56 -21.21
N ALA A 214 -43.44 -42.06 -19.99
CA ALA A 214 -42.58 -43.22 -19.78
C ALA A 214 -43.09 -44.39 -20.65
N ILE A 215 -42.22 -44.96 -21.48
CA ILE A 215 -42.50 -46.21 -22.19
C ILE A 215 -42.69 -47.30 -21.15
N SER A 216 -43.94 -47.71 -20.92
CA SER A 216 -44.26 -48.83 -20.04
C SER A 216 -43.99 -50.16 -20.74
N GLN A 217 -43.74 -51.22 -19.98
CA GLN A 217 -43.44 -52.55 -20.52
C GLN A 217 -44.56 -53.15 -21.41
N SER A 218 -45.79 -52.61 -21.35
CA SER A 218 -46.87 -52.97 -22.27
C SER A 218 -46.65 -52.45 -23.71
N ASN A 219 -45.93 -51.34 -23.87
CA ASN A 219 -45.60 -50.74 -25.16
C ASN A 219 -44.51 -51.53 -25.90
N ILE A 220 -43.68 -52.27 -25.17
CA ILE A 220 -42.62 -53.15 -25.73
C ILE A 220 -43.23 -54.46 -26.26
N GLY A 221 -44.29 -54.98 -25.62
CA GLY A 221 -44.99 -56.19 -26.06
C GLY A 221 -45.66 -56.07 -27.44
N ASN A 222 -46.08 -54.87 -27.83
CA ASN A 222 -46.74 -54.63 -29.12
C ASN A 222 -45.77 -54.41 -30.30
N ILE A 223 -44.48 -54.19 -30.04
CA ILE A 223 -43.46 -54.04 -31.10
C ILE A 223 -42.87 -55.42 -31.46
N ALA A 224 -42.85 -56.36 -30.51
CA ALA A 224 -42.36 -57.72 -30.74
C ALA A 224 -43.32 -58.61 -31.57
N SER A 225 -44.59 -58.23 -31.78
CA SER A 225 -45.55 -59.01 -32.58
C SER A 225 -45.65 -58.59 -34.05
N VAL A 226 -44.95 -57.53 -34.48
CA VAL A 226 -44.97 -57.04 -35.87
C VAL A 226 -43.72 -57.49 -36.64
N GLY A 227 -42.84 -58.28 -36.01
CA GLY A 227 -41.54 -58.69 -36.54
C GLY A 227 -41.29 -60.20 -36.49
N SER A 228 -42.28 -61.04 -36.78
CA SER A 228 -42.06 -62.45 -37.13
C SER A 228 -42.87 -62.78 -38.38
N PRO A 229 -42.26 -63.45 -39.37
CA PRO A 229 -42.70 -63.51 -40.76
C PRO A 229 -44.07 -64.14 -40.97
#